data_AF-A0A7J8PNX8-F1
#
_entry.id   AF-A0A7J8PNX8-F1
#
_cell.length_a   1.000
_cell.length_b   1.000
_cell.length_c   1.000
_cell.angle_alpha   90.00
_cell.angle_beta   90.00
_cell.angle_gamma   90.00
#
_symmetry.space_group_name_H-M   'P 1'
#
loop_
_entity.id
_entity.type
_entity.pdbx_description
1 polymer ?
#
loop_
_entity_poly.entity_id
_entity_poly.type
_entity_poly.pdbx_seq_one_letter_code
_entity_poly.pdbx_strand_id
1 'polypeptide(L)'
;MSASAAEASEYHSKDFKWDTLRQEIENDPSLNYHFLPFVSPQPEQQLSKDPIKAWQSFHIQHSSGKFFKERRYLLKEFPELVSCGDGCKVLEVGCGNGSSALPILRGNEKIILYACDCSNETLQRAKEFVAASNVASVENRFWPFYCDFATTGFPKWLACANCRENLGQKDQICVSDVGEERTLETVSWSMEERSCCVGGVDFVTL
;
A
#
# COMPACT_ATOMS: atom_id res chain seq x y z
N MET A 1 37.62 1.59 27.93
CA MET A 1 37.36 1.64 26.48
C MET A 1 35.86 1.60 26.30
N SER A 2 35.25 2.73 25.98
CA SER A 2 33.80 2.82 25.76
C SER A 2 33.53 2.39 24.34
N ALA A 3 32.73 1.34 24.14
CA ALA A 3 32.27 0.97 22.81
C ALA A 3 31.39 2.09 22.28
N SER A 4 31.81 2.74 21.19
CA SER A 4 30.94 3.59 20.39
C SER A 4 29.85 2.68 19.84
N ALA A 5 28.61 2.89 20.28
CA ALA A 5 27.46 2.33 19.60
C ALA A 5 27.45 2.93 18.20
N ALA A 6 27.61 2.10 17.18
CA ALA A 6 27.39 2.54 15.81
C ALA A 6 25.91 2.92 15.70
N GLU A 7 25.63 4.21 15.49
CA GLU A 7 24.30 4.67 15.10
C GLU A 7 23.91 3.92 13.83
N ALA A 8 22.74 3.27 13.85
CA ALA A 8 22.17 2.72 12.64
C ALA A 8 21.94 3.89 11.67
N SER A 9 22.42 3.75 10.43
CA SER A 9 22.15 4.74 9.38
C SER A 9 20.64 4.86 9.20
N GLU A 10 20.08 6.04 9.42
CA GLU A 10 18.69 6.33 9.06
C GLU A 10 18.54 6.23 7.55
N TYR A 11 17.55 5.46 7.10
CA TYR A 11 17.24 5.28 5.69
C TYR A 11 15.92 5.98 5.41
N HIS A 12 15.96 7.01 4.57
CA HIS A 12 14.80 7.82 4.22
C HIS A 12 14.33 7.45 2.81
N SER A 13 13.02 7.53 2.57
CA SER A 13 12.44 7.27 1.24
C SER A 13 12.96 8.21 0.14
N LYS A 14 13.58 9.33 0.53
CA LYS A 14 14.20 10.34 -0.35
C LYS A 14 15.69 10.08 -0.64
N ASP A 15 16.29 9.05 -0.02
CA ASP A 15 17.71 8.73 -0.23
C ASP A 15 17.98 8.18 -1.64
N PHE A 16 16.92 7.80 -2.36
CA PHE A 16 16.97 7.24 -3.70
C PHE A 16 16.12 8.09 -4.64
N LYS A 17 16.68 8.43 -5.80
CA LYS A 17 15.93 9.05 -6.89
C LYS A 17 15.13 7.98 -7.61
N TRP A 18 13.98 7.62 -7.05
CA TRP A 18 13.12 6.54 -7.56
C TRP A 18 12.72 6.72 -9.02
N ASP A 19 12.45 7.94 -9.47
CA ASP A 19 12.12 8.21 -10.87
C ASP A 19 13.31 7.93 -11.81
N THR A 20 14.52 8.27 -11.38
CA THR A 20 15.74 7.96 -12.13
C THR A 20 15.95 6.44 -12.19
N LEU A 21 15.88 5.76 -11.05
CA LEU A 21 16.02 4.30 -10.99
C LEU A 21 14.95 3.60 -11.84
N ARG A 22 13.70 4.05 -11.75
CA ARG A 22 12.60 3.54 -12.58
C ARG A 22 12.93 3.67 -14.06
N GLN A 23 13.34 4.86 -14.51
CA GLN A 23 13.71 5.09 -15.91
C GLN A 23 14.88 4.21 -16.34
N GLU A 24 15.89 4.03 -15.49
CA GLU A 24 17.02 3.16 -15.79
C GLU A 24 16.58 1.70 -15.99
N ILE A 25 15.72 1.17 -15.11
CA ILE A 25 15.20 -0.21 -15.22
C ILE A 25 14.26 -0.37 -16.41
N GLU A 26 13.32 0.55 -16.62
CA GLU A 26 12.34 0.47 -17.72
C GLU A 26 13.02 0.60 -19.10
N ASN A 27 14.16 1.31 -19.19
CA ASN A 27 14.91 1.46 -20.43
C ASN A 27 16.00 0.41 -20.64
N ASP A 28 16.29 -0.46 -19.65
CA ASP A 28 17.30 -1.51 -19.80
C ASP A 28 16.76 -2.65 -20.70
N PRO A 29 17.30 -2.83 -21.92
CA PRO A 29 16.82 -3.85 -22.84
C PRO A 29 17.02 -5.27 -22.31
N SER A 30 18.00 -5.48 -21.41
CA SER A 30 18.26 -6.78 -20.80
C SER A 30 17.16 -7.20 -19.85
N LEU A 31 16.39 -6.26 -19.29
CA LEU A 31 15.30 -6.50 -18.36
C LEU A 31 13.93 -6.58 -19.05
N ASN A 32 13.87 -6.41 -20.37
CA ASN A 32 12.61 -6.34 -21.12
C ASN A 32 11.71 -7.59 -20.89
N TYR A 33 12.32 -8.76 -20.65
CA TYR A 33 11.59 -9.98 -20.36
C TYR A 33 10.69 -9.92 -19.11
N HIS A 34 10.94 -9.00 -18.18
CA HIS A 34 10.08 -8.79 -17.00
C HIS A 34 8.76 -8.10 -17.32
N PHE A 35 8.68 -7.40 -18.46
CA PHE A 35 7.46 -6.70 -18.91
C PHE A 35 6.62 -7.54 -19.87
N LEU A 36 7.15 -8.68 -20.34
CA LEU A 36 6.41 -9.59 -21.21
C LEU A 36 5.41 -10.43 -20.39
N PRO A 37 4.23 -10.76 -20.96
CA PRO A 37 3.31 -11.69 -20.32
C PRO A 37 4.01 -13.01 -19.98
N PHE A 38 3.82 -13.50 -18.76
CA PHE A 38 4.40 -14.77 -18.36
C PHE A 38 3.80 -15.92 -19.18
N VAL A 39 4.62 -16.52 -20.05
CA VAL A 39 4.22 -17.70 -20.83
C VAL A 39 4.51 -18.95 -20.00
N SER A 40 3.47 -19.50 -19.36
CA SER A 40 3.58 -20.77 -18.64
C SER A 40 3.93 -21.90 -19.61
N PRO A 41 4.96 -22.74 -19.33
CA PRO A 41 5.29 -23.92 -20.15
C PRO A 41 4.22 -25.02 -20.16
N GLN A 42 3.19 -24.92 -19.31
CA GLN A 42 2.15 -25.95 -19.16
C GLN A 42 0.74 -25.32 -19.27
N PRO A 43 0.07 -25.44 -20.43
CA PRO A 43 -1.31 -24.95 -20.62
C PRO A 43 -2.35 -25.70 -19.77
N GLU A 44 -2.09 -26.97 -19.42
CA GLU A 44 -3.09 -27.89 -18.88
C GLU A 44 -3.25 -27.83 -17.35
N GLN A 45 -2.34 -27.15 -16.64
CA GLN A 45 -2.46 -26.92 -15.18
C GLN A 45 -3.00 -25.54 -14.81
N GLN A 46 -3.30 -24.70 -15.80
CA GLN A 46 -4.09 -23.48 -15.62
C GLN A 46 -5.58 -23.82 -15.50
N LEU A 47 -5.96 -24.65 -14.51
CA LEU A 47 -7.25 -24.40 -13.89
C LEU A 47 -7.15 -22.95 -13.40
N SER A 48 -8.03 -22.09 -13.87
CA SER A 48 -8.18 -20.69 -13.48
C SER A 48 -8.31 -20.57 -11.95
N LYS A 49 -7.18 -20.63 -11.25
CA LYS A 49 -7.10 -20.34 -9.83
C LYS A 49 -7.16 -18.83 -9.75
N ASP A 50 -8.40 -18.35 -9.73
CA ASP A 50 -8.74 -17.00 -9.34
C ASP A 50 -7.86 -16.62 -8.13
N PRO A 51 -6.90 -15.70 -8.30
CA PRO A 51 -5.90 -15.40 -7.27
C PRO A 51 -6.57 -14.84 -6.01
N ILE A 52 -7.71 -14.16 -6.15
CA ILE A 52 -8.53 -13.68 -5.03
C ILE A 52 -9.09 -14.88 -4.25
N LYS A 53 -9.58 -15.92 -4.92
CA LYS A 53 -10.06 -17.15 -4.25
C LYS A 53 -8.95 -17.91 -3.55
N ALA A 54 -7.75 -17.95 -4.15
CA ALA A 54 -6.59 -18.55 -3.50
C ALA A 54 -6.21 -17.78 -2.23
N TRP A 55 -6.22 -16.45 -2.29
CA TRP A 55 -5.95 -15.55 -1.17
C TRP A 55 -7.00 -15.67 -0.04
N GLN A 56 -8.28 -15.72 -0.41
CA GLN A 56 -9.41 -15.99 0.50
C GLN A 56 -9.22 -17.33 1.22
N SER A 57 -8.94 -18.40 0.46
CA SER A 57 -8.75 -19.74 1.00
C SER A 57 -7.61 -19.79 2.01
N PHE A 58 -6.50 -19.11 1.72
CA PHE A 58 -5.37 -18.99 2.62
C PHE A 58 -5.77 -18.33 3.95
N HIS A 59 -6.50 -17.20 3.93
CA HIS A 59 -6.95 -16.53 5.15
C HIS A 59 -7.97 -17.34 5.95
N ILE A 60 -8.87 -18.05 5.26
CA ILE A 60 -9.82 -18.97 5.90
C ILE A 60 -9.08 -20.09 6.63
N GLN A 61 -8.09 -20.71 5.98
CA GLN A 61 -7.29 -21.78 6.56
C GLN A 61 -6.49 -21.32 7.80
N HIS A 62 -6.04 -20.06 7.81
CA HIS A 62 -5.24 -19.48 8.90
C HIS A 62 -6.06 -18.62 9.88
N SER A 63 -7.38 -18.81 9.91
CA SER A 63 -8.33 -18.05 10.70
C SER A 63 -8.12 -18.06 12.22
N SER A 64 -7.40 -19.05 12.76
CA SER A 64 -7.14 -19.16 14.20
C SER A 64 -6.24 -18.05 14.78
N GLY A 65 -5.69 -17.18 13.93
CA GLY A 65 -4.82 -16.07 14.35
C GLY A 65 -3.41 -16.48 14.79
N LYS A 66 -3.10 -17.78 14.86
CA LYS A 66 -1.77 -18.28 15.29
C LYS A 66 -0.65 -17.96 14.30
N PHE A 67 -1.00 -17.93 13.00
CA PHE A 67 -0.07 -17.69 11.90
C PHE A 67 0.38 -16.23 11.85
N PHE A 68 -0.55 -15.30 12.03
CA PHE A 68 -0.29 -13.88 11.86
C PHE A 68 0.18 -13.25 13.16
N LYS A 69 1.41 -12.74 13.17
CA LYS A 69 2.00 -12.03 14.31
C LYS A 69 1.86 -10.52 14.14
N GLU A 70 1.60 -9.83 15.23
CA GLU A 70 1.59 -8.36 15.25
C GLU A 70 2.95 -7.80 14.79
N ARG A 71 2.93 -6.81 13.89
CA ARG A 71 4.15 -6.14 13.38
C ARG A 71 4.67 -5.11 14.37
N ARG A 72 5.06 -5.55 15.58
CA ARG A 72 5.44 -4.64 16.70
C ARG A 72 6.65 -3.77 16.44
N TYR A 73 7.50 -4.15 15.48
CA TYR A 73 8.66 -3.36 15.08
C TYR A 73 8.26 -2.08 14.33
N LEU A 74 7.03 -1.99 13.80
CA LEU A 74 6.64 -0.92 12.89
C LEU A 74 6.84 0.47 13.50
N LEU A 75 6.45 0.69 14.75
CA LEU A 75 6.61 2.00 15.40
C LEU A 75 8.07 2.35 15.73
N LYS A 76 8.97 1.36 15.75
CA LYS A 76 10.40 1.57 15.93
C LYS A 76 11.04 2.01 14.61
N GLU A 77 10.66 1.37 13.51
CA GLU A 77 11.18 1.70 12.18
C GLU A 77 10.57 3.00 11.64
N PHE A 78 9.33 3.31 12.01
CA PHE A 78 8.58 4.48 11.54
C PHE A 78 8.09 5.33 12.72
N PRO A 79 9.00 6.03 13.44
CA PRO A 79 8.63 6.86 14.60
C PRO A 79 7.65 7.99 14.25
N GLU A 80 7.61 8.40 12.98
CA GLU A 80 6.70 9.43 12.45
C GLU A 80 5.21 9.07 12.64
N LEU A 81 4.87 7.78 12.68
CA LEU A 81 3.51 7.32 12.98
C LEU A 81 3.10 7.71 14.40
N VAL A 82 4.04 7.70 15.34
CA VAL A 82 3.79 8.06 16.74
C VAL A 82 3.73 9.58 16.93
N SER A 83 4.57 10.33 16.23
CA SER A 83 4.64 11.80 16.36
C SER A 83 3.57 12.55 15.56
N CYS A 84 2.76 11.86 14.76
CA CYS A 84 1.75 12.49 13.93
C CYS A 84 0.66 13.22 14.75
N GLY A 85 0.22 14.36 14.24
CA GLY A 85 -0.76 15.24 14.87
C GLY A 85 -2.20 14.71 14.88
N ASP A 86 -3.13 15.56 15.33
CA ASP A 86 -4.56 15.21 15.39
C ASP A 86 -5.13 14.93 14.00
N GLY A 87 -5.89 13.83 13.86
CA GLY A 87 -6.57 13.49 12.61
C GLY A 87 -5.67 12.90 11.53
N CYS A 88 -4.47 12.44 11.91
CA CYS A 88 -3.52 11.78 11.02
C CYS A 88 -4.14 10.57 10.30
N LYS A 89 -4.10 10.56 8.98
CA LYS A 89 -4.68 9.50 8.15
C LYS A 89 -3.59 8.58 7.64
N VAL A 90 -3.72 7.30 7.96
CA VAL A 90 -2.84 6.23 7.47
C VAL A 90 -3.65 5.33 6.54
N LEU A 91 -3.08 4.95 5.40
CA LEU A 91 -3.64 3.94 4.50
C LEU A 91 -2.77 2.69 4.49
N GLU A 92 -3.28 1.57 4.99
CA GLU A 92 -2.67 0.25 4.86
C GLU A 92 -3.24 -0.46 3.62
N VAL A 93 -2.43 -0.59 2.57
CA VAL A 93 -2.79 -1.28 1.33
C VAL A 93 -2.42 -2.76 1.45
N GLY A 94 -3.38 -3.67 1.27
CA GLY A 94 -3.13 -5.10 1.46
C GLY A 94 -3.06 -5.48 2.94
N CYS A 95 -3.99 -4.97 3.75
CA CYS A 95 -3.96 -5.08 5.20
C CYS A 95 -4.02 -6.52 5.73
N GLY A 96 -4.40 -7.49 4.89
CA GLY A 96 -4.48 -8.89 5.28
C GLY A 96 -5.41 -9.05 6.48
N ASN A 97 -4.95 -9.80 7.49
CA ASN A 97 -5.68 -10.00 8.73
C ASN A 97 -5.57 -8.84 9.76
N GLY A 98 -4.96 -7.70 9.39
CA GLY A 98 -4.79 -6.55 10.28
C GLY A 98 -3.59 -6.60 11.22
N SER A 99 -2.54 -7.36 10.90
CA SER A 99 -1.34 -7.52 11.76
C SER A 99 -0.57 -6.21 12.05
N SER A 100 -0.59 -5.23 11.15
CA SER A 100 -0.05 -3.87 11.38
C SER A 100 -1.05 -2.94 12.06
N ALA A 101 -2.35 -3.18 11.91
CA ALA A 101 -3.37 -2.26 12.37
C ALA A 101 -3.30 -2.05 13.89
N LEU A 102 -3.06 -3.12 14.65
CA LEU A 102 -2.95 -3.05 16.11
C LEU A 102 -1.78 -2.18 16.60
N PRO A 103 -0.51 -2.41 16.19
CA PRO A 103 0.57 -1.52 16.62
C PRO A 103 0.34 -0.07 16.19
N ILE A 104 -0.17 0.20 14.99
CA ILE A 104 -0.49 1.57 14.54
C ILE A 104 -1.53 2.22 15.46
N LEU A 105 -2.67 1.56 15.67
CA LEU A 105 -3.78 2.11 16.45
C LEU A 105 -3.46 2.26 17.95
N ARG A 106 -2.55 1.44 18.49
CA ARG A 106 -2.04 1.55 19.87
C ARG A 106 -0.96 2.62 20.02
N GLY A 107 -0.16 2.83 18.98
CA GLY A 107 0.97 3.77 19.00
C GLY A 107 0.52 5.22 19.05
N ASN A 108 -0.62 5.54 18.44
CA ASN A 108 -1.15 6.90 18.41
C ASN A 108 -2.68 6.89 18.34
N GLU A 109 -3.33 7.43 19.38
CA GLU A 109 -4.79 7.51 19.49
C GLU A 109 -5.42 8.49 18.48
N LYS A 110 -4.60 9.37 17.88
CA LYS A 110 -5.02 10.39 16.92
C LYS A 110 -5.10 9.89 15.48
N ILE A 111 -4.60 8.68 15.22
CA ILE A 111 -4.61 8.08 13.89
C ILE A 111 -6.02 7.59 13.51
N ILE A 112 -6.42 7.93 12.29
CA ILE A 112 -7.48 7.30 11.53
C ILE A 112 -6.81 6.36 10.51
N LEU A 113 -6.99 5.06 10.70
CA LEU A 113 -6.41 4.02 9.86
C LEU A 113 -7.45 3.53 8.86
N TYR A 114 -7.24 3.87 7.59
CA TYR A 114 -7.88 3.22 6.46
C TYR A 114 -7.09 1.97 6.10
N ALA A 115 -7.77 0.85 5.90
CA ALA A 115 -7.12 -0.42 5.60
C ALA A 115 -7.87 -1.11 4.46
N CYS A 116 -7.17 -1.62 3.45
CA CYS A 116 -7.85 -2.31 2.37
C CYS A 116 -7.24 -3.65 2.01
N ASP A 117 -8.07 -4.50 1.44
CA ASP A 117 -7.67 -5.78 0.86
C ASP A 117 -8.60 -6.08 -0.32
N CYS A 118 -8.15 -6.92 -1.24
CA CYS A 118 -8.95 -7.39 -2.37
C CYS A 118 -9.87 -8.57 -2.00
N SER A 119 -9.93 -8.96 -0.72
CA SER A 119 -10.84 -9.98 -0.20
C SER A 119 -11.69 -9.47 0.96
N ASN A 120 -13.02 -9.60 0.83
CA ASN A 120 -13.97 -9.30 1.91
C ASN A 120 -13.80 -10.22 3.12
N GLU A 121 -13.46 -11.49 2.89
CA GLU A 121 -13.20 -12.48 3.93
C GLU A 121 -11.97 -12.09 4.75
N THR A 122 -10.90 -11.65 4.08
CA THR A 122 -9.69 -11.14 4.72
C THR A 122 -9.98 -9.89 5.54
N LEU A 123 -10.75 -8.93 4.98
CA LEU A 123 -11.20 -7.73 5.71
C LEU A 123 -12.06 -8.07 6.93
N GLN A 124 -12.92 -9.07 6.82
CA GLN A 124 -13.72 -9.53 7.94
C GLN A 124 -12.83 -10.08 9.06
N ARG A 125 -11.76 -10.80 8.73
CA ARG A 125 -10.79 -11.26 9.74
C ARG A 125 -10.03 -10.11 10.37
N ALA A 126 -9.64 -9.10 9.57
CA ALA A 126 -9.02 -7.89 10.11
C ALA A 126 -9.93 -7.17 11.11
N LYS A 127 -11.23 -7.01 10.78
CA LYS A 127 -12.22 -6.46 11.70
C LYS A 127 -12.31 -7.25 13.00
N GLU A 128 -12.43 -8.57 12.92
CA GLU A 128 -12.50 -9.45 14.09
C GLU A 128 -11.23 -9.38 14.95
N PHE A 129 -10.07 -9.41 14.31
CA PHE A 129 -8.77 -9.33 14.97
C PHE A 129 -8.59 -8.00 15.71
N VAL A 130 -8.97 -6.90 15.07
CA VAL A 130 -8.88 -5.56 15.65
C VAL A 130 -9.93 -5.35 16.74
N ALA A 131 -11.17 -5.81 16.55
CA ALA A 131 -12.26 -5.70 17.52
C ALA A 131 -12.03 -6.57 18.78
N ALA A 132 -11.35 -7.71 18.65
CA ALA A 132 -10.97 -8.55 19.78
C ALA A 132 -9.84 -7.95 20.64
N SER A 133 -9.32 -6.78 20.28
CA SER A 133 -8.22 -6.12 20.99
C SER A 133 -8.72 -5.05 21.98
N ASN A 134 -7.90 -4.72 22.98
CA ASN A 134 -8.22 -3.67 23.97
C ASN A 134 -7.93 -2.25 23.47
N VAL A 135 -8.08 -1.98 22.17
CA VAL A 135 -7.84 -0.66 21.59
C VAL A 135 -9.07 0.22 21.81
N ALA A 136 -8.91 1.37 22.46
CA ALA A 136 -10.00 2.30 22.70
C ALA A 136 -10.51 2.93 21.40
N SER A 137 -11.83 3.13 21.34
CA SER A 137 -12.55 3.82 20.25
C SER A 137 -12.22 3.28 18.86
N VAL A 138 -12.00 1.96 18.77
CA VAL A 138 -11.56 1.32 17.54
C VAL A 138 -12.56 1.49 16.40
N GLU A 139 -13.86 1.54 16.71
CA GLU A 139 -14.90 1.70 15.69
C GLU A 139 -14.84 3.05 14.97
N ASN A 140 -14.26 4.07 15.60
CA ASN A 140 -14.14 5.42 15.01
C ASN A 140 -12.80 5.64 14.29
N ARG A 141 -11.84 4.73 14.47
CA ARG A 141 -10.45 4.90 14.01
C ARG A 141 -10.00 3.87 13.00
N PHE A 142 -10.64 2.70 12.94
CA PHE A 142 -10.30 1.66 11.99
C PHE A 142 -11.37 1.53 10.89
N TRP A 143 -10.99 1.86 9.66
CA TRP A 143 -11.86 1.93 8.48
C TRP A 143 -11.41 0.94 7.41
N PRO A 144 -11.71 -0.37 7.59
CA PRO A 144 -11.45 -1.39 6.59
C PRO A 144 -12.40 -1.28 5.39
N PHE A 145 -11.88 -1.35 4.17
CA PHE A 145 -12.66 -1.27 2.93
C PHE A 145 -12.14 -2.22 1.85
N TYR A 146 -13.03 -2.70 0.99
CA TYR A 146 -12.64 -3.49 -0.18
C TYR A 146 -11.96 -2.60 -1.21
N CYS A 147 -10.76 -2.99 -1.64
CA CYS A 147 -10.12 -2.37 -2.79
C CYS A 147 -9.12 -3.34 -3.40
N ASP A 148 -9.30 -3.59 -4.68
CA ASP A 148 -8.28 -4.20 -5.51
C ASP A 148 -7.52 -3.09 -6.23
N PHE A 149 -6.41 -2.64 -5.63
CA PHE A 149 -5.60 -1.56 -6.18
C PHE A 149 -5.05 -1.86 -7.58
N ALA A 150 -4.89 -3.14 -7.94
CA ALA A 150 -4.37 -3.53 -9.25
C ALA A 150 -5.40 -3.26 -10.37
N THR A 151 -6.70 -3.33 -10.07
CA THR A 151 -7.76 -3.14 -11.06
C THR A 151 -8.54 -1.84 -10.90
N THR A 152 -8.71 -1.36 -9.66
CA THR A 152 -9.53 -0.19 -9.34
C THR A 152 -8.73 1.09 -9.13
N GLY A 153 -7.41 0.97 -8.91
CA GLY A 153 -6.54 2.11 -8.61
C GLY A 153 -6.87 2.80 -7.29
N PHE A 154 -6.41 4.05 -7.14
CA PHE A 154 -6.58 4.79 -5.89
C PHE A 154 -8.05 5.24 -5.68
N PRO A 155 -8.67 4.98 -4.51
CA PRO A 155 -10.06 5.35 -4.27
C PRO A 155 -10.31 6.87 -4.29
N LYS A 156 -11.11 7.34 -5.25
CA LYS A 156 -11.40 8.78 -5.43
C LYS A 156 -12.05 9.42 -4.20
N TRP A 157 -12.80 8.66 -3.40
CA TRP A 157 -13.44 9.17 -2.18
C TRP A 157 -12.41 9.48 -1.07
N LEU A 158 -11.27 8.79 -1.05
CA LEU A 158 -10.20 9.00 -0.08
C LEU A 158 -9.34 10.23 -0.43
N ALA A 159 -9.28 10.58 -1.72
CA ALA A 159 -8.52 11.72 -2.23
C ALA A 159 -8.95 13.09 -1.66
N CYS A 160 -7.96 13.92 -1.23
CA CYS A 160 -8.18 15.35 -0.92
C CYS A 160 -8.74 16.07 -2.16
N ALA A 161 -9.48 17.16 -1.97
CA ALA A 161 -10.04 17.94 -3.08
C ALA A 161 -8.97 18.30 -4.13
N ASN A 162 -7.80 18.75 -3.67
CA ASN A 162 -6.66 19.08 -4.52
C ASN A 162 -6.03 17.87 -5.24
N CYS A 163 -6.10 16.66 -4.65
CA CYS A 163 -5.59 15.44 -5.28
C CYS A 163 -6.56 14.87 -6.33
N ARG A 164 -7.88 15.08 -6.15
CA ARG A 164 -8.91 14.59 -7.09
C ARG A 164 -8.76 15.19 -8.49
N GLU A 165 -8.44 16.47 -8.57
CA GLU A 165 -8.21 17.17 -9.85
C GLU A 165 -6.99 16.60 -10.61
N ASN A 166 -5.96 16.17 -9.87
CA ASN A 166 -4.75 15.57 -10.43
C ASN A 166 -4.94 14.09 -10.83
N LEU A 167 -5.76 13.33 -10.09
CA LEU A 167 -6.14 11.95 -10.44
C LEU A 167 -6.92 11.90 -11.77
N GLY A 168 -7.80 12.88 -12.01
CA GLY A 168 -8.59 12.97 -13.25
C GLY A 168 -7.76 13.21 -14.52
N GLN A 169 -6.57 13.81 -14.39
CA GLN A 169 -5.63 13.98 -15.51
C GLN A 169 -4.83 12.70 -15.83
N LYS A 170 -4.68 11.80 -14.85
CA LYS A 170 -3.97 10.52 -15.00
C LYS A 170 -4.81 9.41 -15.61
N ASP A 171 -6.11 9.38 -15.35
CA ASP A 171 -7.06 8.41 -15.95
C ASP A 171 -7.09 8.48 -17.50
N GLN A 172 -6.54 9.55 -18.09
CA GLN A 172 -6.43 9.73 -19.54
C GLN A 172 -5.14 9.13 -20.15
N ILE A 173 -4.17 8.72 -19.32
CA ILE A 173 -2.86 8.18 -19.75
C ILE A 173 -2.81 6.64 -19.62
N CYS A 174 -3.68 6.03 -18.81
CA CYS A 174 -3.71 4.58 -18.59
C CYS A 174 -4.86 3.83 -19.30
N VAL A 175 -5.52 4.47 -20.28
CA VAL A 175 -6.50 3.79 -21.17
C VAL A 175 -6.13 4.03 -22.63
N SER A 176 -5.19 3.26 -23.16
CA SER A 176 -5.13 2.88 -24.59
C SER A 176 -3.95 1.94 -24.88
N ASP A 177 -4.07 0.67 -24.45
CA ASP A 177 -3.39 -0.44 -25.15
C ASP A 177 -4.22 -0.84 -26.37
N VAL A 178 -4.35 0.05 -27.35
CA VAL A 178 -4.61 -0.29 -28.75
C VAL A 178 -3.91 0.76 -29.59
N GLY A 179 -2.96 0.31 -30.43
CA GLY A 179 -1.91 1.15 -30.98
C GLY A 179 -2.37 2.27 -31.90
N GLU A 180 -1.61 3.36 -31.87
CA GLU A 180 -1.14 4.12 -33.02
C GLU A 180 -0.08 5.12 -32.55
N GLU A 181 0.98 5.30 -33.32
CA GLU A 181 2.07 6.24 -33.05
C GLU A 181 1.54 7.65 -32.78
N ARG A 182 1.80 8.20 -31.58
CA ARG A 182 1.82 9.66 -31.42
C ARG A 182 2.73 10.11 -30.26
N THR A 183 3.65 10.97 -30.65
CA THR A 183 4.55 11.87 -29.89
C THR A 183 4.58 11.76 -28.36
N LEU A 184 5.77 11.39 -27.88
CA LEU A 184 6.21 11.37 -26.49
C LEU A 184 6.30 12.80 -25.94
N GLU A 185 5.21 13.35 -25.44
CA GLU A 185 5.30 14.48 -24.51
C GLU A 185 5.58 13.92 -23.12
N THR A 186 6.86 14.00 -22.74
CA THR A 186 7.36 13.77 -21.39
C THR A 186 6.59 14.66 -20.42
N VAL A 187 5.60 14.11 -19.72
CA VAL A 187 5.12 14.75 -18.50
C VAL A 187 6.24 14.60 -17.48
N SER A 188 7.11 15.60 -17.46
CA SER A 188 8.08 15.82 -16.40
C SER A 188 7.31 15.82 -15.09
N TRP A 189 7.47 14.75 -14.30
CA TRP A 189 7.16 14.79 -12.89
C TRP A 189 8.21 15.67 -12.22
N SER A 190 8.06 16.98 -12.40
CA SER A 190 8.74 17.95 -11.57
C SER A 190 8.19 17.72 -10.17
N MET A 191 8.94 16.95 -9.38
CA MET A 191 8.81 16.80 -7.93
C MET A 191 9.20 18.13 -7.24
N GLU A 192 8.69 19.25 -7.75
CA GLU A 192 8.66 20.51 -7.05
C GLU A 192 7.46 20.43 -6.11
N GLU A 193 7.74 20.04 -4.87
CA GLU A 193 6.92 20.19 -3.65
C GLU A 193 5.45 20.61 -3.86
N ARG A 194 4.60 19.68 -4.31
CA ARG A 194 3.14 19.90 -4.29
C ARG A 194 2.56 19.49 -2.94
N SER A 195 2.35 20.49 -2.09
CA SER A 195 2.06 20.40 -0.66
C SER A 195 0.61 20.01 -0.25
N CYS A 196 -0.10 19.08 -0.92
CA CYS A 196 -1.38 18.56 -0.35
C CYS A 196 -1.12 17.41 0.64
N CYS A 197 -1.00 16.19 0.11
CA CYS A 197 -0.87 14.92 0.85
C CYS A 197 -0.79 13.78 -0.18
N VAL A 198 -0.56 12.54 0.25
CA VAL A 198 -0.55 11.36 -0.62
C VAL A 198 -1.99 10.95 -0.93
N GLY A 199 -2.66 11.65 -1.85
CA GLY A 199 -4.04 11.29 -2.21
C GLY A 199 -5.01 11.37 -1.02
N GLY A 200 -4.89 12.39 -0.16
CA GLY A 200 -5.77 12.55 1.00
C GLY A 200 -5.35 11.86 2.29
N VAL A 201 -4.22 11.13 2.29
CA VAL A 201 -3.63 10.52 3.49
C VAL A 201 -2.21 11.02 3.76
N ASP A 202 -1.79 10.93 5.02
CA ASP A 202 -0.47 11.38 5.50
C ASP A 202 0.58 10.29 5.30
N PHE A 203 0.21 9.02 5.54
CA PHE A 203 1.09 7.87 5.39
C PHE A 203 0.43 6.74 4.61
N VAL A 204 1.26 5.99 3.87
CA VAL A 204 0.85 4.75 3.20
C VAL A 204 1.76 3.62 3.69
N THR A 205 1.15 2.53 4.14
CA THR A 205 1.81 1.28 4.54
C THR A 205 1.33 0.14 3.62
N LEU A 206 2.16 -0.91 3.48
CA LEU A 206 1.94 -2.08 2.62
C LEU A 206 2.24 -3.36 3.42
#